data_AF-A0A8S2RZN0-F1
#
_entry.id   AF-A0A8S2RZN0-F1
#
_cell.length_a   1.000
_cell.length_b   1.000
_cell.length_c   1.000
_cell.angle_alpha   90.00
_cell.angle_beta   90.00
_cell.angle_gamma   90.00
#
_symmetry.space_group_name_H-M   'P 1'
#
loop_
_entity.id
_entity.type
_entity.pdbx_description
1 polymer ?
#
loop_
_entity_poly.entity_id
_entity_poly.type
_entity_poly.pdbx_seq_one_letter_code
_entity_poly.pdbx_strand_id
1 'polypeptide(L)'
;CNRGSLKNKAQCEHTQKVEQRAIEIGHCFLLGDRYTKAFNAIEGSSDIAVDKKPLVMGCYGIGVTRLMAATVEILTPKDSD
;
A
#
# COMPACT_ATOMS: atom_id res chain seq x y z
N CYS A 1 -25.64 17.72 6.34
CA CYS A 1 -26.92 18.42 6.09
C CYS A 1 -26.56 19.78 5.49
N ASN A 2 -26.83 20.19 4.26
CA ASN A 2 -27.84 19.89 3.24
C ASN A 2 -27.17 20.26 1.88
N ARG A 3 -27.05 19.41 0.85
CA ARG A 3 -28.06 19.05 -0.16
C ARG A 3 -27.49 17.89 -0.99
N GLY A 4 -28.31 16.89 -1.32
CA GLY A 4 -28.01 15.90 -2.36
C GLY A 4 -27.82 14.47 -1.85
N SER A 5 -28.92 13.73 -1.87
CA SER A 5 -29.11 12.31 -1.54
C SER A 5 -28.06 11.36 -2.13
N LEU A 6 -27.27 10.70 -1.28
CA LEU A 6 -26.75 9.34 -1.51
C LEU A 6 -26.68 8.58 -0.17
N LYS A 7 -27.33 7.41 -0.16
CA LYS A 7 -27.60 6.55 0.98
C LYS A 7 -26.34 5.81 1.44
N ASN A 8 -26.28 5.53 2.76
CA ASN A 8 -25.27 4.72 3.47
C ASN A 8 -23.85 5.29 3.55
N LYS A 9 -23.57 6.08 4.58
CA LYS A 9 -22.23 6.17 5.17
C LYS A 9 -22.35 6.31 6.67
N ALA A 10 -21.58 5.48 7.37
CA ALA A 10 -21.41 5.48 8.81
C ALA A 10 -21.24 6.92 9.34
N GLN A 11 -21.93 7.19 10.44
CA GLN A 11 -21.83 8.45 11.17
C GLN A 11 -20.38 8.66 11.62
N CYS A 12 -19.80 9.81 11.27
CA CYS A 12 -18.70 10.37 12.04
C CYS A 12 -19.07 11.82 12.36
N GLU A 13 -19.38 12.05 13.64
CA GLU A 13 -19.58 13.38 14.21
C GLU A 13 -18.28 14.19 14.10
N HIS A 14 -18.43 15.46 13.73
CA HIS A 14 -17.43 16.54 13.75
C HIS A 14 -15.97 16.14 14.03
N THR A 15 -15.34 15.46 13.09
CA THR A 15 -13.89 15.30 13.09
C THR A 15 -13.32 16.37 12.17
N GLN A 16 -12.57 17.33 12.74
CA GLN A 16 -11.76 18.26 11.94
C GLN A 16 -10.77 17.42 11.12
N LYS A 17 -10.92 17.45 9.80
CA LYS A 17 -9.94 16.86 8.90
C LYS A 17 -8.72 17.77 8.90
N VAL A 18 -7.64 17.31 9.52
CA VAL A 18 -6.34 17.99 9.45
C VAL A 18 -5.67 17.57 8.15
N GLU A 19 -5.37 18.53 7.29
CA GLU A 19 -4.55 18.29 6.09
C GLU A 19 -3.08 18.41 6.49
N GLN A 20 -2.31 17.36 6.21
CA GLN A 20 -0.87 17.35 6.44
C GLN A 20 -0.16 16.84 5.20
N ARG A 21 1.01 17.40 4.91
CA ARG A 21 1.90 16.90 3.87
C ARG A 21 2.63 15.67 4.40
N ALA A 22 2.72 14.63 3.60
CA ALA A 22 3.41 13.39 3.94
C ALA A 22 4.37 12.99 2.81
N ILE A 23 5.44 12.28 3.17
CA ILE A 23 6.40 11.70 2.23
C ILE A 23 6.20 10.19 2.23
N GLU A 24 5.84 9.61 1.08
CA GLU A 24 5.75 8.16 0.93
C GLU A 24 7.16 7.57 0.81
N ILE A 25 7.58 6.83 1.84
CA ILE A 25 8.91 6.20 1.91
C ILE A 25 8.88 4.75 1.43
N GLY A 26 7.72 4.11 1.49
CA GLY A 26 7.57 2.73 1.05
C GLY A 26 6.10 2.33 0.92
N HIS A 27 5.89 1.24 0.20
CA HIS A 27 4.55 0.71 -0.05
C HIS A 27 4.60 -0.81 -0.23
N CYS A 28 3.55 -1.47 0.23
CA CYS A 28 3.38 -2.91 0.18
C CYS A 28 2.15 -3.22 -0.67
N PHE A 29 2.30 -4.09 -1.67
CA PHE A 29 1.20 -4.51 -2.50
C PHE A 29 0.99 -6.01 -2.39
N LEU A 30 -0.27 -6.41 -2.22
CA LEU A 30 -0.69 -7.79 -2.47
C LEU A 30 -0.92 -7.94 -3.99
N LEU A 31 -0.05 -8.68 -4.66
CA LEU A 31 -0.14 -8.90 -6.11
C LEU A 31 -1.08 -10.05 -6.45
N GLY A 32 -1.36 -10.92 -5.48
CA GLY A 32 -2.19 -12.10 -5.68
C GLY A 32 -1.53 -13.03 -6.69
N ASP A 33 -2.31 -13.46 -7.68
CA ASP A 33 -1.87 -14.38 -8.74
C ASP A 33 -1.53 -13.69 -10.07
N ARG A 34 -1.52 -12.34 -10.09
CA ARG A 34 -1.40 -11.53 -11.31
C ARG A 34 -0.18 -11.90 -12.15
N TYR A 35 0.96 -12.11 -11.50
CA TYR A 35 2.22 -12.44 -12.15
C TYR A 35 2.48 -13.95 -12.20
N THR A 36 2.03 -14.71 -11.20
CA THR A 36 2.24 -16.16 -11.17
C THR A 36 1.45 -16.89 -12.25
N LYS A 37 0.27 -16.38 -12.62
CA LYS A 37 -0.47 -16.83 -13.82
C LYS A 37 0.31 -16.61 -15.11
N ALA A 38 0.98 -15.45 -15.25
CA ALA A 38 1.75 -15.13 -16.46
C ALA A 38 3.05 -15.96 -16.56
N PHE A 39 3.68 -16.26 -15.42
CA PHE A 39 4.94 -17.00 -15.35
C PHE A 39 4.77 -18.50 -15.10
N ASN A 40 3.54 -19.03 -15.10
CA ASN A 40 3.24 -20.42 -14.73
C ASN A 40 3.92 -20.87 -13.41
N ALA A 41 4.02 -19.96 -12.45
CA ALA A 41 4.60 -20.23 -11.15
C ALA A 41 3.53 -20.87 -10.25
N ILE A 42 3.60 -22.19 -10.15
CA ILE A 42 2.62 -23.04 -9.47
C ILE A 42 3.18 -23.62 -8.17
N GLU A 43 2.30 -23.87 -7.22
CA GLU A 43 2.61 -24.56 -5.97
C GLU A 43 2.87 -26.05 -6.24
N GLY A 44 4.08 -26.53 -5.90
CA GLY A 44 4.43 -27.96 -5.84
C GLY A 44 5.18 -28.53 -7.06
N SER A 45 6.27 -29.26 -6.78
CA SER A 45 7.10 -30.01 -7.74
C SER A 45 7.11 -31.51 -7.42
N SER A 46 5.95 -32.08 -7.10
CA SER A 46 5.80 -33.52 -6.83
C SER A 46 4.92 -34.13 -7.91
N ASP A 47 5.39 -35.24 -8.49
CA ASP A 47 4.84 -35.96 -9.66
C ASP A 47 3.44 -36.57 -9.47
N ILE A 48 2.73 -36.18 -8.43
CA ILE A 48 1.36 -36.60 -8.17
C ILE A 48 0.47 -35.44 -8.63
N ALA A 49 -0.56 -35.76 -9.42
CA ALA A 49 -1.53 -34.81 -9.97
C ALA A 49 -2.35 -34.14 -8.84
N VAL A 50 -1.70 -33.25 -8.10
CA VAL A 50 -2.32 -32.34 -7.14
C VAL A 50 -2.71 -31.10 -7.93
N ASP A 51 -3.93 -30.63 -7.73
CA ASP A 51 -4.47 -29.42 -8.36
C ASP A 51 -3.49 -28.25 -8.23
N LYS A 52 -2.76 -27.96 -9.31
CA LYS A 52 -1.71 -26.95 -9.38
C LYS A 52 -2.34 -25.57 -9.24
N LYS A 53 -2.22 -24.98 -8.05
CA LYS A 53 -2.68 -23.60 -7.79
C LYS A 53 -1.55 -22.60 -8.09
N PRO A 54 -1.86 -21.44 -8.69
CA PRO A 54 -0.87 -20.39 -8.88
C PRO A 54 -0.46 -19.82 -7.52
N LEU A 55 0.84 -19.58 -7.35
CA LEU A 55 1.40 -19.02 -6.13
C LEU A 55 0.81 -17.61 -5.85
N VAL A 56 0.51 -17.31 -4.59
CA VAL A 56 0.10 -15.96 -4.16
C VAL A 56 1.32 -15.14 -3.79
N MET A 57 1.47 -13.95 -4.37
CA MET A 57 2.65 -13.10 -4.17
C MET A 57 2.34 -11.73 -3.57
N GLY A 58 3.30 -11.22 -2.81
CA GLY A 58 3.38 -9.88 -2.26
C GLY A 58 4.66 -9.18 -2.72
N CYS A 59 4.66 -7.85 -2.79
CA CYS A 59 5.87 -7.06 -2.99
C CYS A 59 5.94 -5.94 -1.95
N TYR A 60 7.17 -5.65 -1.56
CA TYR A 60 7.48 -4.67 -0.53
C TYR A 60 8.54 -3.74 -1.10
N GLY A 61 8.24 -2.45 -1.14
CA GLY A 61 9.15 -1.42 -1.64
C GLY A 61 9.50 -0.45 -0.53
N ILE A 62 10.80 -0.21 -0.33
CA ILE A 62 11.33 0.88 0.49
C ILE A 62 12.26 1.71 -0.37
N GLY A 63 12.01 3.02 -0.45
CA GLY A 63 12.87 3.96 -1.13
C GLY A 63 14.01 4.41 -0.22
N VAL A 64 15.13 3.68 -0.20
CA VAL A 64 16.28 3.98 0.68
C VAL A 64 16.81 5.41 0.49
N THR A 65 16.97 5.86 -0.76
CA THR A 65 17.40 7.23 -1.05
C THR A 65 16.37 8.28 -0.61
N ARG A 66 15.07 7.97 -0.77
CA ARG A 66 13.99 8.85 -0.34
C ARG A 66 13.87 8.88 1.18
N LEU A 67 14.14 7.77 1.86
CA LEU A 67 14.24 7.71 3.32
C LEU A 67 15.33 8.66 3.82
N MET A 68 16.53 8.64 3.21
CA MET A 68 17.59 9.57 3.59
C MET A 68 17.17 11.04 3.42
N ALA A 69 16.57 11.39 2.28
CA ALA A 69 16.06 12.74 2.05
C ALA A 69 14.96 13.14 3.04
N ALA A 70 14.03 12.23 3.35
CA ALA A 70 12.96 12.45 4.33
C ALA A 70 13.51 12.64 5.74
N THR A 71 14.54 11.88 6.12
CA THR A 71 15.21 12.03 7.42
C THR A 71 15.83 13.42 7.56
N VAL A 72 16.50 13.93 6.53
CA VAL A 72 17.04 15.31 6.54
C VAL A 72 15.90 16.33 6.67
N GLU A 73 14.85 16.21 5.87
CA GLU A 73 13.70 17.13 5.90
C GLU A 73 12.99 17.18 7.27
N ILE A 74 12.94 16.05 8.00
CA ILE A 74 12.26 15.94 9.30
C ILE A 74 13.18 16.35 10.46
N LEU A 75 14.48 16.01 10.39
CA LEU A 75 15.41 16.24 11.50
C LEU A 75 16.13 17.59 11.43
N THR A 76 16.22 18.21 10.26
CA THR A 76 16.80 19.55 10.14
C THR A 76 15.81 20.57 10.73
N PRO A 77 16.23 21.38 11.72
CA PRO A 77 15.42 22.48 12.20
C PRO A 77 15.09 23.38 11.02
N LYS A 78 13.81 23.62 10.79
CA LYS A 78 13.40 24.66 9.86
C LYS A 78 13.63 25.96 10.59
N ASP A 79 14.69 26.67 10.22
CA ASP A 79 14.91 28.05 10.63
C ASP A 79 13.71 28.85 10.13
N SER A 80 12.77 29.05 11.05
CA SER A 80 11.61 29.93 11.08
C SER A 80 11.24 30.69 9.79
N ASP A 81 10.03 30.41 9.29
CA ASP A 81 9.10 31.46 8.85
C ASP A 81 8.94 32.55 9.94
#